data_AF-A0A843TUE4-F1
#
_entry.id   AF-A0A843TUE4-F1
#
_cell.length_a   1.000
_cell.length_b   1.000
_cell.length_c   1.000
_cell.angle_alpha   90.00
_cell.angle_beta   90.00
_cell.angle_gamma   90.00
#
_symmetry.space_group_name_H-M   'P 1'
#
loop_
_entity.id
_entity.type
_entity.pdbx_description
1 polymer ?
#
loop_
_entity_poly.entity_id
_entity_poly.type
_entity_poly.pdbx_seq_one_letter_code
_entity_poly.pdbx_strand_id
1 'polypeptide(L)'
;MWEARDRAMKTTGNRDPMAWLDYGPVWLRRDYWESLCERWATGPWKERSQAAKCNRSTHPEKNVHTSGSVSYATHSQQLHHELERAPTFRELFDQTHKRKGTDDYVSESARTIAETYDRTMADRYAEGTPQQDLDPEACVDVAGGPRKGRVYVFGDSLDTTPVLSSYASLVAPPPYASSSVAPPVSGVEEIRTLIREELREKLRTHFGDMVRQLI
;
A
#
# COMPACT_ATOMS: atom_id res chain seq x y z
N MET A 1 -14.48 -15.45 -2.15
CA MET A 1 -13.77 -16.67 -1.70
C MET A 1 -13.76 -16.85 -0.18
N TRP A 2 -13.41 -15.83 0.62
CA TRP A 2 -13.40 -15.97 2.09
C TRP A 2 -14.76 -16.39 2.66
N GLU A 3 -15.85 -15.83 2.13
CA GLU A 3 -17.24 -16.14 2.54
C GLU A 3 -17.62 -17.59 2.23
N ALA A 4 -17.21 -18.11 1.07
CA ALA A 4 -17.47 -19.50 0.71
C ALA A 4 -16.75 -20.46 1.68
N ARG A 5 -15.49 -20.15 2.02
CA ARG A 5 -14.72 -20.88 3.04
C ARG A 5 -15.38 -20.81 4.41
N ASP A 6 -15.80 -19.62 4.83
CA ASP A 6 -16.45 -19.39 6.12
C ASP A 6 -17.77 -20.15 6.25
N ARG A 7 -18.59 -20.13 5.19
CA ARG A 7 -19.82 -20.90 5.10
C ARG A 7 -19.56 -22.41 5.20
N ALA A 8 -18.60 -22.94 4.45
CA ALA A 8 -18.25 -24.35 4.50
C ALA A 8 -17.75 -24.79 5.89
N MET A 9 -16.91 -23.96 6.53
CA MET A 9 -16.46 -24.18 7.92
C MET A 9 -17.64 -24.23 8.90
N LYS A 10 -18.57 -23.28 8.82
CA LYS A 10 -19.74 -23.22 9.70
C LYS A 10 -20.69 -24.40 9.49
N THR A 11 -20.88 -24.80 8.23
CA THR A 11 -21.81 -25.89 7.87
C THR A 11 -21.27 -27.25 8.30
N THR A 12 -19.97 -27.48 8.13
CA THR A 12 -19.33 -28.76 8.49
C THR A 12 -18.96 -28.87 9.96
N GLY A 13 -18.85 -27.74 10.67
CA GLY A 13 -18.28 -27.69 12.01
C GLY A 13 -16.78 -28.05 12.06
N ASN A 14 -16.13 -28.23 10.89
CA ASN A 14 -14.76 -28.70 10.79
C ASN A 14 -13.86 -27.61 10.21
N ARG A 15 -12.67 -27.47 10.78
CA ARG A 15 -11.64 -26.52 10.32
C ARG A 15 -10.68 -27.09 9.29
N ASP A 16 -10.76 -28.39 8.99
CA ASP A 16 -9.93 -29.01 7.98
C ASP A 16 -10.52 -28.78 6.57
N PRO A 17 -9.76 -28.18 5.63
CA PRO A 17 -10.27 -27.88 4.29
C PRO A 17 -10.75 -29.08 3.49
N MET A 18 -10.24 -30.28 3.78
CA MET A 18 -10.68 -31.51 3.12
C MET A 18 -12.11 -31.91 3.49
N ALA A 19 -12.64 -31.43 4.64
CA ALA A 19 -14.03 -31.64 4.99
C ALA A 19 -15.00 -30.74 4.21
N TRP A 20 -14.50 -29.76 3.44
CA TRP A 20 -15.32 -28.76 2.76
C TRP A 20 -15.62 -29.08 1.30
N LEU A 21 -15.15 -30.21 0.75
CA LEU A 21 -15.20 -30.52 -0.68
C LEU A 21 -16.62 -30.44 -1.26
N ASP A 22 -17.62 -30.90 -0.52
CA ASP A 22 -19.03 -30.89 -0.98
C ASP A 22 -19.79 -29.59 -0.65
N TYR A 23 -19.11 -28.61 -0.06
CA TYR A 23 -19.69 -27.33 0.40
C TYR A 23 -19.18 -26.14 -0.42
N GLY A 24 -18.74 -26.40 -1.65
CA GLY A 24 -18.32 -25.37 -2.60
C GLY A 24 -19.47 -24.43 -3.01
N PRO A 25 -19.17 -23.19 -3.40
CA PRO A 25 -20.20 -22.26 -3.85
C PRO A 25 -20.74 -22.65 -5.24
N VAL A 26 -22.04 -22.49 -5.44
CA VAL A 26 -22.76 -22.91 -6.68
C VAL A 26 -22.17 -22.29 -7.96
N TRP A 27 -21.61 -21.10 -7.87
CA TRP A 27 -21.02 -20.38 -9.00
C TRP A 27 -19.60 -20.85 -9.36
N LEU A 28 -18.96 -21.67 -8.52
CA LEU A 28 -17.61 -22.18 -8.75
C LEU A 28 -17.67 -23.66 -9.14
N ARG A 29 -16.99 -24.03 -10.22
CA ARG A 29 -16.91 -25.44 -10.62
C ARG A 29 -16.26 -26.27 -9.51
N ARG A 30 -16.76 -27.50 -9.35
CA ARG A 30 -16.35 -28.43 -8.29
C ARG A 30 -14.84 -28.70 -8.29
N ASP A 31 -14.26 -28.94 -9.45
CA ASP A 31 -12.82 -29.20 -9.63
C ASP A 31 -11.94 -28.04 -9.15
N TYR A 32 -12.35 -26.78 -9.40
CA TYR A 32 -11.64 -25.62 -8.85
C TYR A 32 -11.77 -25.52 -7.34
N TRP A 33 -12.94 -25.85 -6.79
CA TRP A 33 -13.15 -25.85 -5.35
C TRP A 33 -12.32 -26.94 -4.66
N GLU A 34 -12.31 -28.16 -5.20
CA GLU A 34 -11.49 -29.28 -4.73
C GLU A 34 -10.01 -28.88 -4.71
N SER A 35 -9.50 -28.32 -5.81
CA SER A 35 -8.11 -27.82 -5.91
C SER A 35 -7.76 -26.76 -4.86
N LEU A 36 -8.73 -25.89 -4.50
CA LEU A 36 -8.53 -24.88 -3.45
C LEU A 36 -8.51 -25.51 -2.06
N CYS A 37 -9.40 -26.46 -1.79
CA CYS A 37 -9.42 -27.20 -0.53
C CYS A 37 -8.12 -27.98 -0.32
N GLU A 38 -7.64 -28.68 -1.34
CA GLU A 38 -6.34 -29.37 -1.30
C GLU A 38 -5.20 -28.40 -0.99
N ARG A 39 -5.15 -27.26 -1.70
CA ARG A 39 -4.14 -26.23 -1.46
C ARG A 39 -4.20 -25.68 -0.04
N TRP A 40 -5.40 -25.44 0.48
CA TRP A 40 -5.59 -24.95 1.85
C TRP A 40 -5.26 -25.99 2.91
N ALA A 41 -5.38 -27.28 2.59
CA ALA A 41 -5.06 -28.38 3.49
C ALA A 41 -3.55 -28.56 3.69
N THR A 42 -2.72 -28.06 2.76
CA THR A 42 -1.25 -28.16 2.83
C THR A 42 -0.67 -27.52 4.08
N GLY A 43 0.37 -28.15 4.64
CA GLY A 43 1.13 -27.64 5.80
C GLY A 43 1.64 -26.20 5.59
N PRO A 44 2.36 -25.90 4.49
CA PRO A 44 2.86 -24.55 4.22
C PRO A 44 1.77 -23.48 4.18
N TRP A 45 0.58 -23.81 3.68
CA TRP A 45 -0.54 -22.87 3.68
C TRP A 45 -1.11 -22.64 5.08
N LYS A 46 -1.29 -23.71 5.86
CA LYS A 46 -1.75 -23.64 7.25
C LYS A 46 -0.80 -22.78 8.10
N GLU A 47 0.50 -23.00 7.98
CA GLU A 47 1.53 -22.20 8.65
C GLU A 47 1.45 -20.71 8.25
N ARG A 48 1.41 -20.41 6.95
CA ARG A 48 1.28 -19.02 6.46
C ARG A 48 0.00 -18.37 6.96
N SER A 49 -1.12 -19.10 6.95
CA SER A 49 -2.40 -18.60 7.44
C SER A 49 -2.38 -18.31 8.93
N GLN A 50 -1.72 -19.16 9.74
CA GLN A 50 -1.58 -18.93 11.18
C GLN A 50 -0.64 -17.77 11.46
N ALA A 51 0.52 -17.69 10.80
CA ALA A 51 1.43 -16.56 10.92
C ALA A 51 0.73 -15.24 10.57
N ALA A 52 -0.03 -15.20 9.46
CA ALA A 52 -0.81 -14.03 9.09
C ALA A 52 -1.90 -13.68 10.11
N LYS A 53 -2.52 -14.68 10.74
CA LYS A 53 -3.48 -14.46 11.83
C LYS A 53 -2.79 -13.87 13.06
N CYS A 54 -1.70 -14.48 13.53
CA CYS A 54 -0.91 -13.97 14.65
C CYS A 54 -0.46 -12.54 14.40
N ASN A 55 0.09 -12.24 13.22
CA ASN A 55 0.54 -10.89 12.85
C ASN A 55 -0.59 -9.85 12.94
N ARG A 56 -1.81 -10.19 12.50
CA ARG A 56 -2.97 -9.30 12.65
C ARG A 56 -3.40 -9.14 14.12
N SER A 57 -3.27 -10.19 14.92
CA SER A 57 -3.63 -10.18 16.35
C SER A 57 -2.60 -9.47 17.23
N THR A 58 -1.32 -9.41 16.84
CA THR A 58 -0.26 -8.76 17.63
C THR A 58 -0.47 -7.25 17.76
N HIS A 59 -1.05 -6.62 16.73
CA HIS A 59 -1.26 -5.17 16.69
C HIS A 59 -2.64 -4.84 16.09
N PRO A 60 -3.74 -5.12 16.80
CA PRO A 60 -5.09 -4.97 16.27
C PRO A 60 -5.43 -3.51 15.92
N GLU A 61 -4.76 -2.55 16.56
CA GLU A 61 -4.96 -1.11 16.33
C GLU A 61 -4.11 -0.53 15.20
N LYS A 62 -3.11 -1.26 14.72
CA LYS A 62 -2.20 -0.78 13.66
C LYS A 62 -2.78 -1.15 12.29
N ASN A 63 -2.78 -0.20 11.36
CA ASN A 63 -3.30 -0.30 9.99
C ASN A 63 -4.82 -0.43 9.87
N VAL A 64 -5.60 0.14 10.79
CA VAL A 64 -7.06 0.22 10.64
C VAL A 64 -7.39 1.48 9.83
N HIS A 65 -8.14 1.31 8.75
CA HIS A 65 -8.66 2.39 7.90
C HIS A 65 -10.15 2.19 7.62
N THR A 66 -10.90 3.27 7.41
CA THR A 66 -12.34 3.24 7.08
C THR A 66 -12.63 3.25 5.57
N SER A 67 -11.62 3.46 4.72
CA SER A 67 -11.77 3.54 3.25
C SER A 67 -12.24 2.25 2.57
N GLY A 68 -12.23 1.12 3.27
CA GLY A 68 -12.61 -0.16 2.68
C GLY A 68 -11.70 -0.55 1.51
N SER A 69 -12.30 -0.82 0.34
CA SER A 69 -11.61 -1.15 -0.91
C SER A 69 -11.28 0.06 -1.79
N VAL A 70 -11.58 1.27 -1.34
CA VAL A 70 -11.31 2.51 -2.07
C VAL A 70 -9.87 2.95 -1.81
N SER A 71 -9.17 3.34 -2.87
CA SER A 71 -7.77 3.77 -2.77
C SER A 71 -7.65 5.19 -2.20
N TYR A 72 -6.49 5.48 -1.61
CA TYR A 72 -6.12 6.84 -1.19
C TYR A 72 -6.16 7.85 -2.34
N ALA A 73 -5.75 7.45 -3.55
CA ALA A 73 -5.79 8.32 -4.72
C ALA A 73 -7.23 8.70 -5.10
N THR A 74 -8.15 7.75 -5.00
CA THR A 74 -9.58 7.99 -5.24
C THR A 74 -10.17 8.93 -4.18
N HIS A 75 -9.85 8.72 -2.90
CA HIS A 75 -10.25 9.62 -1.82
C HIS A 75 -9.69 11.03 -2.00
N SER A 76 -8.43 11.16 -2.41
CA SER A 76 -7.79 12.44 -2.71
C SER A 76 -8.48 13.18 -3.86
N GLN A 77 -8.80 12.49 -4.96
CA GLN A 77 -9.55 13.09 -6.07
C GLN A 77 -10.97 13.54 -5.66
N GLN A 78 -11.65 12.75 -4.83
CA GLN A 78 -12.97 13.11 -4.30
C GLN A 78 -12.89 14.37 -3.44
N LEU A 79 -11.95 14.42 -2.48
CA LEU A 79 -11.75 15.62 -1.66
C LEU A 79 -11.32 16.83 -2.49
N HIS A 80 -10.50 16.63 -3.52
CA HIS A 80 -10.12 17.72 -4.41
C HIS A 80 -11.34 18.36 -5.07
N HIS A 81 -12.28 17.53 -5.54
CA HIS A 81 -13.52 18.02 -6.13
C HIS A 81 -14.43 18.69 -5.09
N GLU A 82 -14.52 18.14 -3.88
CA GLU A 82 -15.35 18.69 -2.79
C GLU A 82 -14.83 20.02 -2.24
N LEU A 83 -13.50 20.19 -2.16
CA LEU A 83 -12.86 21.39 -1.62
C LEU A 83 -12.51 22.43 -2.70
N GLU A 84 -12.64 22.07 -3.98
CA GLU A 84 -12.20 22.87 -5.14
C GLU A 84 -10.71 23.28 -5.09
N ARG A 85 -9.90 22.51 -4.34
CA ARG A 85 -8.45 22.67 -4.20
C ARG A 85 -7.79 21.34 -3.89
N ALA A 86 -6.46 21.27 -3.96
CA ALA A 86 -5.74 20.11 -3.47
C ALA A 86 -6.05 19.84 -1.98
N PRO A 87 -6.41 18.60 -1.60
CA PRO A 87 -6.59 18.25 -0.20
C PRO A 87 -5.23 18.18 0.50
N THR A 88 -5.19 18.67 1.73
CA THR A 88 -4.02 18.53 2.59
C THR A 88 -3.87 17.08 3.04
N PHE A 89 -2.66 16.73 3.51
CA PHE A 89 -2.43 15.43 4.15
C PHE A 89 -3.46 15.14 5.25
N ARG A 90 -3.71 16.14 6.10
CA ARG A 90 -4.52 15.96 7.28
C ARG A 90 -5.99 15.71 6.94
N GLU A 91 -6.51 16.39 5.93
CA GLU A 91 -7.88 16.17 5.43
C GLU A 91 -8.04 14.77 4.84
N LEU A 92 -7.06 14.32 4.04
CA LEU A 92 -7.08 12.98 3.47
C LEU A 92 -6.90 11.90 4.55
N PHE A 93 -6.05 12.15 5.55
CA PHE A 93 -5.86 11.25 6.68
C PHE A 93 -7.15 11.12 7.50
N ASP A 94 -7.78 12.23 7.86
CA ASP A 94 -9.03 12.25 8.61
C ASP A 94 -10.16 11.54 7.86
N GLN A 95 -10.29 11.75 6.54
CA GLN A 95 -11.30 11.07 5.73
C GLN A 95 -11.18 9.53 5.77
N THR A 96 -9.94 9.03 5.91
CA THR A 96 -9.62 7.59 5.83
C THR A 96 -9.44 6.92 7.21
N HIS A 97 -9.30 7.71 8.28
CA HIS A 97 -8.97 7.24 9.63
C HIS A 97 -9.93 7.73 10.72
N LYS A 98 -10.93 8.56 10.40
CA LYS A 98 -12.07 8.86 11.28
C LYS A 98 -13.28 7.98 10.97
N ARG A 99 -14.09 7.73 11.99
CA ARG A 99 -15.34 6.98 11.88
C ARG A 99 -16.39 7.87 11.22
N LYS A 100 -17.14 7.33 10.25
CA LYS A 100 -18.16 8.10 9.55
C LYS A 100 -19.23 8.60 10.52
N GLY A 101 -19.49 9.91 10.52
CA GLY A 101 -20.52 10.53 11.35
C GLY A 101 -20.06 10.86 12.79
N THR A 102 -18.80 10.58 13.14
CA THR A 102 -18.17 11.10 14.37
C THR A 102 -16.83 11.74 14.02
N ASP A 103 -16.27 12.51 14.95
CA ASP A 103 -14.92 13.07 14.80
C ASP A 103 -13.83 12.15 15.40
N ASP A 104 -14.23 10.94 15.80
CA ASP A 104 -13.36 10.00 16.49
C ASP A 104 -12.50 9.19 15.52
N TYR A 105 -11.25 8.98 15.91
CA TYR A 105 -10.33 8.09 15.20
C TYR A 105 -10.74 6.62 15.34
N VAL A 106 -10.41 5.84 14.30
CA VAL A 106 -10.66 4.39 14.29
C VAL A 106 -9.79 3.62 15.29
N SER A 107 -8.63 4.15 15.64
CA SER A 107 -7.71 3.59 16.62
C SER A 107 -6.87 4.67 17.31
N GLU A 108 -6.31 4.35 18.48
CA GLU A 108 -5.43 5.26 19.22
C GLU A 108 -4.14 5.54 18.44
N SER A 109 -3.67 4.54 17.69
CA SER A 109 -2.52 4.71 16.79
C SER A 109 -2.79 5.76 15.70
N ALA A 110 -4.00 5.82 15.13
CA ALA A 110 -4.34 6.82 14.13
C ALA A 110 -4.39 8.22 14.74
N ARG A 111 -4.96 8.34 15.94
CA ARG A 111 -4.98 9.59 16.72
C ARG A 111 -3.56 10.08 17.01
N THR A 112 -2.71 9.21 17.52
CA THR A 112 -1.31 9.53 17.86
C THR A 112 -0.55 10.04 16.63
N ILE A 113 -0.75 9.41 15.47
CA ILE A 113 -0.14 9.84 14.20
C ILE A 113 -0.58 11.26 13.83
N ALA A 114 -1.89 11.51 13.90
CA ALA A 114 -2.47 12.81 13.58
C ALA A 114 -1.92 13.91 14.51
N GLU A 115 -1.95 13.68 15.83
CA GLU A 115 -1.46 14.64 16.84
C GLU A 115 0.06 14.86 16.75
N THR A 116 0.83 13.83 16.41
CA THR A 116 2.28 13.97 16.22
C THR A 116 2.58 14.77 14.96
N TYR A 117 1.86 14.51 13.86
CA TYR A 117 1.98 15.27 12.62
C TYR A 117 1.69 16.76 12.84
N ASP A 118 0.58 17.09 13.51
CA ASP A 118 0.23 18.49 13.80
C ASP A 118 1.33 19.20 14.60
N ARG A 119 1.89 18.50 15.60
CA ARG A 119 2.99 19.03 16.42
C ARG A 119 4.25 19.26 15.60
N THR A 120 4.66 18.28 14.79
CA THR A 120 5.84 18.40 13.93
C THR A 120 5.67 19.53 12.91
N MET A 121 4.48 19.69 12.34
CA MET A 121 4.18 20.81 11.44
C MET A 121 4.23 22.15 12.18
N ALA A 122 3.67 22.24 13.39
CA ALA A 122 3.73 23.46 14.19
C ALA A 122 5.18 23.84 14.57
N ASP A 123 6.02 22.86 14.92
CA ASP A 123 7.42 23.09 15.29
C ASP A 123 8.27 23.53 14.09
N ARG A 124 8.01 23.00 12.90
CA ARG A 124 8.80 23.28 11.68
C ARG A 124 8.40 24.55 10.95
N TYR A 125 7.14 24.96 11.07
CA TYR A 125 6.59 26.11 10.37
C TYR A 125 6.22 27.27 11.31
N ALA A 126 6.84 27.34 12.49
CA ALA A 126 6.76 28.53 13.35
C ALA A 126 7.39 29.74 12.64
N GLU A 127 6.57 30.79 12.42
CA GLU A 127 6.87 32.11 11.84
C GLU A 127 7.64 32.16 10.50
N GLY A 128 6.91 32.41 9.42
CA GLY A 128 7.43 33.07 8.21
C GLY A 128 7.82 32.16 7.04
N THR A 129 7.79 30.84 7.20
CA THR A 129 8.05 29.88 6.11
C THR A 129 6.73 29.46 5.44
N PRO A 130 6.64 29.41 4.09
CA PRO A 130 5.45 28.92 3.42
C PRO A 130 5.14 27.48 3.86
N GLN A 131 3.98 27.28 4.48
CA GLN A 131 3.51 25.97 4.86
C GLN A 131 3.31 25.14 3.59
N GLN A 132 4.03 24.02 3.48
CA GLN A 132 3.77 23.04 2.42
C GLN A 132 2.58 22.17 2.86
N ASP A 133 1.67 21.87 1.93
CA ASP A 133 0.48 21.03 2.19
C ASP A 133 0.82 19.61 2.66
N LEU A 134 2.08 19.20 2.42
CA LEU A 134 2.70 17.94 2.79
C LEU A 134 4.19 18.20 3.08
N ASP A 135 4.63 18.00 4.32
CA ASP A 135 6.06 17.87 4.67
C ASP A 135 6.41 16.38 4.75
N PRO A 136 7.07 15.83 3.71
CA PRO A 136 7.29 14.40 3.66
C PRO A 136 8.41 13.93 4.63
N GLU A 137 9.25 14.82 5.17
CA GLU A 137 10.17 14.50 6.27
C GLU A 137 9.41 14.39 7.61
N ALA A 138 8.42 15.28 7.85
CA ALA A 138 7.57 15.18 9.04
C ALA A 138 6.74 13.88 9.02
N CYS A 139 6.34 13.47 7.83
CA CYS A 139 5.65 12.21 7.60
C CYS A 139 6.50 10.98 7.93
N VAL A 140 7.81 11.00 7.61
CA VAL A 140 8.73 9.91 7.97
C VAL A 140 8.95 9.83 9.47
N ASP A 141 9.10 10.96 10.14
CA ASP A 141 9.26 11.03 11.60
C ASP A 141 8.05 10.42 12.31
N VAL A 142 6.84 10.79 11.87
CA VAL A 142 5.57 10.27 12.41
C VAL A 142 5.39 8.77 12.10
N ALA A 143 5.81 8.33 10.90
CA ALA A 143 5.73 6.94 10.47
C ALA A 143 6.77 6.02 11.15
N GLY A 144 7.73 6.59 11.88
CA GLY A 144 8.83 5.85 12.51
C GLY A 144 9.87 5.33 11.51
N GLY A 145 10.09 6.07 10.41
CA GLY A 145 11.01 5.70 9.34
C GLY A 145 10.39 4.80 8.26
N PRO A 146 11.00 4.74 7.07
CA PRO A 146 10.59 3.78 6.05
C PRO A 146 10.88 2.34 6.51
N ARG A 147 9.89 1.46 6.38
CA ARG A 147 10.03 0.01 6.61
C ARG A 147 9.89 -0.73 5.29
N LYS A 148 10.91 -1.47 4.89
CA LYS A 148 10.98 -2.18 3.59
C LYS A 148 10.70 -1.26 2.39
N GLY A 149 11.26 -0.05 2.42
CA GLY A 149 11.09 0.93 1.34
C GLY A 149 9.72 1.60 1.26
N ARG A 150 8.88 1.49 2.32
CA ARG A 150 7.57 2.12 2.40
C ARG A 150 7.45 2.95 3.67
N VAL A 151 6.91 4.16 3.56
CA VAL A 151 6.59 5.00 4.70
C VAL A 151 5.17 4.66 5.15
N TYR A 152 4.99 4.32 6.43
CA TYR A 152 3.67 4.04 6.99
C TYR A 152 2.74 5.25 6.77
N VAL A 153 1.46 5.01 6.48
CA VAL A 153 0.43 5.96 6.00
C VAL A 153 0.45 6.27 4.49
N PHE A 154 1.61 6.24 3.85
CA PHE A 154 1.75 6.58 2.43
C PHE A 154 1.74 5.31 1.58
N GLY A 155 0.58 4.97 1.01
CA GLY A 155 0.56 4.10 -0.16
C GLY A 155 1.29 4.76 -1.35
N ASP A 156 1.25 4.13 -2.54
CA ASP A 156 1.83 4.67 -3.80
C ASP A 156 1.22 6.00 -4.29
N SER A 157 0.33 6.62 -3.51
CA SER A 157 -0.42 7.81 -3.90
C SER A 157 0.39 9.10 -3.82
N LEU A 158 1.58 9.08 -3.22
CA LEU A 158 2.47 10.23 -3.15
C LEU A 158 3.85 9.80 -3.63
N ASP A 159 4.50 10.67 -4.39
CA ASP A 159 5.88 10.46 -4.80
C ASP A 159 6.78 10.60 -3.56
N THR A 160 6.98 9.50 -2.83
CA THR A 160 7.86 9.44 -1.67
C THR A 160 9.34 9.30 -2.06
N THR A 161 9.66 9.31 -3.37
CA THR A 161 11.05 9.14 -3.84
C THR A 161 12.03 10.18 -3.30
N PRO A 162 11.69 11.48 -3.15
CA PRO A 162 12.64 12.47 -2.62
C PRO A 162 13.03 12.15 -1.17
N VAL A 163 12.07 11.65 -0.40
CA VAL A 163 12.19 11.40 1.03
C VAL A 163 12.82 10.05 1.34
N LEU A 164 12.48 9.02 0.55
CA LEU A 164 13.22 7.75 0.61
C LEU A 164 14.69 7.94 0.20
N SER A 165 14.97 8.85 -0.76
CA SER A 165 16.33 9.21 -1.18
C SER A 165 17.10 10.00 -0.12
N SER A 166 16.44 10.96 0.53
CA SER A 166 16.98 11.73 1.67
C SER A 166 17.33 10.81 2.84
N TYR A 167 16.39 9.95 3.26
CA TYR A 167 16.60 8.99 4.35
C TYR A 167 17.70 7.96 4.06
N ALA A 168 17.77 7.44 2.82
CA ALA A 168 18.83 6.51 2.41
C ALA A 168 20.23 7.15 2.47
N SER A 169 20.32 8.48 2.40
CA SER A 169 21.57 9.23 2.55
C SER A 169 21.96 9.48 4.01
N LEU A 170 20.98 9.46 4.93
CA LEU A 170 21.17 9.73 6.37
C LEU A 170 21.48 8.49 7.20
N VAL A 171 21.12 7.30 6.72
CA VAL A 171 21.30 6.04 7.47
C VAL A 171 22.48 5.25 6.92
N ALA A 172 23.53 5.09 7.73
CA ALA A 172 24.58 4.12 7.45
C ALA A 172 23.97 2.70 7.41
N PRO A 173 24.33 1.86 6.43
CA PRO A 173 23.72 0.54 6.29
C PRO A 173 23.97 -0.29 7.56
N PRO A 174 22.96 -1.01 8.06
CA PRO A 174 23.14 -1.82 9.26
C PRO A 174 24.16 -2.94 8.99
N PRO A 175 24.94 -3.36 10.02
CA PRO A 175 26.09 -4.26 9.86
C PRO A 175 25.74 -5.69 9.39
N TYR A 176 24.46 -6.01 9.17
CA TYR A 176 24.03 -7.30 8.63
C TYR A 176 23.77 -7.30 7.11
N ALA A 177 23.99 -6.18 6.41
CA ALA A 177 23.78 -6.09 4.96
C ALA A 177 25.00 -6.51 4.10
N SER A 178 25.98 -7.22 4.67
CA SER A 178 27.11 -7.76 3.90
C SER A 178 26.75 -9.08 3.19
N SER A 179 25.70 -9.07 2.34
CA SER A 179 25.58 -10.04 1.24
C SER A 179 24.46 -9.64 0.26
N SER A 180 24.53 -8.43 -0.26
CA SER A 180 23.89 -8.13 -1.54
C SER A 180 24.58 -6.92 -2.11
N VAL A 181 25.45 -7.16 -3.09
CA VAL A 181 26.01 -6.07 -3.89
C VAL A 181 24.83 -5.49 -4.67
N ALA A 182 24.26 -4.40 -4.16
CA ALA A 182 23.35 -3.58 -4.93
C ALA A 182 24.12 -3.09 -6.17
N PRO A 183 23.60 -3.27 -7.40
CA PRO A 183 24.25 -2.71 -8.57
C PRO A 183 24.31 -1.19 -8.42
N PRO A 184 25.42 -0.55 -8.83
CA PRO A 184 25.58 0.89 -8.70
C PRO A 184 24.42 1.61 -9.39
N VAL A 185 23.92 2.66 -8.75
CA VAL A 185 22.78 3.50 -9.16
C VAL A 185 22.89 3.99 -10.63
N SER A 186 24.12 4.03 -11.17
CA SER A 186 24.41 4.28 -12.60
C SER A 186 23.68 3.33 -13.57
N GLY A 187 23.56 2.04 -13.23
CA GLY A 187 22.98 1.05 -14.13
C GLY A 187 21.46 1.14 -14.25
N VAL A 188 20.77 1.66 -13.23
CA VAL A 188 19.30 1.79 -13.24
C VAL A 188 18.87 2.96 -14.11
N GLU A 189 19.62 4.06 -14.10
CA GLU A 189 19.37 5.22 -14.96
C GLU A 189 19.70 4.91 -16.43
N GLU A 190 20.74 4.11 -16.70
CA GLU A 190 21.02 3.59 -18.05
C GLU A 190 19.91 2.68 -18.56
N ILE A 191 19.37 1.79 -17.73
CA ILE A 191 18.23 0.94 -18.14
C ILE A 191 17.00 1.80 -18.41
N ARG A 192 16.75 2.85 -17.61
CA ARG A 192 15.62 3.77 -17.82
C ARG A 192 15.76 4.57 -19.11
N THR A 193 16.96 5.02 -19.47
CA THR A 193 17.19 5.74 -20.73
C THR A 193 17.06 4.80 -21.93
N LEU A 194 17.57 3.57 -21.84
CA LEU A 194 17.43 2.56 -22.88
C LEU A 194 15.96 2.20 -23.15
N ILE A 195 15.17 1.96 -22.10
CA ILE A 195 13.73 1.67 -22.24
C ILE A 195 13.00 2.86 -22.89
N ARG A 196 13.36 4.10 -22.51
CA ARG A 196 12.74 5.30 -23.07
C ARG A 196 13.06 5.48 -24.56
N GLU A 197 14.30 5.28 -24.97
CA GLU A 197 14.72 5.39 -26.37
C GLU A 197 14.17 4.25 -27.22
N GLU A 198 14.10 3.02 -26.70
CA GLU A 198 13.48 1.89 -27.41
C GLU A 198 11.98 2.13 -27.66
N LEU A 199 11.26 2.65 -26.67
CA LEU A 199 9.84 3.00 -26.83
C LEU A 199 9.65 4.15 -27.84
N ARG A 200 10.55 5.14 -27.84
CA ARG A 200 10.53 6.24 -28.81
C ARG A 200 10.78 5.74 -30.23
N GLU A 201 11.71 4.82 -30.41
CA GLU A 201 12.03 4.26 -31.73
C GLU A 201 10.88 3.39 -32.25
N LYS A 202 10.28 2.55 -31.39
CA LYS A 202 9.09 1.75 -31.72
C LYS A 202 7.88 2.61 -32.11
N LEU A 203 7.67 3.72 -31.41
CA LEU A 203 6.60 4.67 -31.77
C LEU A 203 6.89 5.34 -33.11
N ARG A 204 8.16 5.67 -33.39
CA ARG A 204 8.56 6.30 -34.66
C ARG A 204 8.43 5.35 -35.86
N THR A 205 8.80 4.08 -35.70
CA THR A 205 8.63 3.07 -36.75
C THR A 205 7.15 2.76 -36.97
N HIS A 206 6.37 2.60 -35.90
CA HIS A 206 4.93 2.34 -36.02
C HIS A 206 4.18 3.50 -36.71
N PHE A 207 4.50 4.75 -36.38
CA PHE A 207 3.92 5.91 -37.07
C PHE A 207 4.40 6.00 -38.53
N GLY A 208 5.67 5.68 -38.80
CA GLY A 208 6.20 5.63 -40.17
C GLY A 208 5.53 4.58 -41.04
N ASP A 209 5.22 3.41 -40.48
CA ASP A 209 4.55 2.31 -41.19
C ASP A 209 3.06 2.62 -41.41
N MET A 210 2.40 3.29 -40.47
CA MET A 210 1.03 3.80 -40.64
C MET A 210 0.94 4.82 -41.78
N VAL A 211 1.92 5.73 -41.90
CA VAL A 211 1.93 6.74 -42.97
C VAL A 211 2.21 6.10 -44.35
N ARG A 212 3.01 5.03 -44.41
CA ARG A 212 3.26 4.29 -45.67
C ARG A 212 2.06 3.46 -46.15
N GLN A 213 1.09 3.14 -45.28
CA GLN A 213 -0.14 2.43 -45.65
C GLN A 213 -1.24 3.36 -46.17
N LEU A 214 -1.02 4.68 -46.15
CA LEU A 214 -1.97 5.70 -46.58
C LEU A 214 -1.59 6.38 -47.92
N ILE A 215 -0.53 5.91 -48.57
CA ILE A 215 -0.09 6.32 -49.93
C ILE A 215 -0.14 5.08 -50.83
#